data_AF-A0A5C1HAC5-F1
#
_entry.id   AF-A0A5C1HAC5-F1
#
_cell.length_a   1.000
_cell.length_b   1.000
_cell.length_c   1.000
_cell.angle_alpha   90.00
_cell.angle_beta   90.00
_cell.angle_gamma   90.00
#
_symmetry.space_group_name_H-M   'P 1'
#
loop_
_entity.id
_entity.type
_entity.pdbx_description
1 polymer ?
#
loop_
_entity_poly.entity_id
_entity_poly.type
_entity_poly.pdbx_seq_one_letter_code
_entity_poly.pdbx_strand_id
1 'polypeptide(L)'
;MISFYKIKNKQEKQRYLKAGKLSYKHRKKFLNTNQNIFKLNKILKLRQLNYSKFKYKIHSLNILLNSKFQYLLLNPFIFKLIFNINNISNKLILEKLFNLINF
;
A
#
# COMPACT_ATOMS: atom_id res chain seq x y z
N MET A 1 -21.09 16.09 -13.67
CA MET A 1 -22.11 15.50 -14.58
C MET A 1 -21.45 15.33 -15.93
N ILE A 2 -21.50 14.16 -16.58
CA ILE A 2 -20.97 14.03 -17.96
C ILE A 2 -21.91 14.85 -18.83
N SER A 3 -21.40 15.92 -19.45
CA SER A 3 -22.16 16.70 -20.41
C SER A 3 -22.50 15.78 -21.58
N PHE A 4 -23.79 15.47 -21.73
CA PHE A 4 -24.24 14.68 -22.88
C PHE A 4 -24.02 15.53 -24.13
N TYR A 5 -23.08 15.12 -24.98
CA TYR A 5 -23.04 15.60 -26.35
C TYR A 5 -24.42 15.32 -26.95
N LYS A 6 -25.06 16.31 -27.59
CA LYS A 6 -26.40 16.17 -28.18
C LYS A 6 -26.32 15.27 -29.43
N ILE A 7 -26.20 13.96 -29.21
CA ILE A 7 -26.21 12.94 -30.25
C ILE A 7 -27.67 12.71 -30.64
N LYS A 8 -28.03 13.07 -31.89
CA LYS A 8 -29.38 12.91 -32.42
C LYS A 8 -29.71 11.45 -32.78
N ASN A 9 -28.73 10.66 -33.21
CA ASN A 9 -28.92 9.27 -33.60
C ASN A 9 -29.15 8.35 -32.37
N LYS A 10 -30.28 7.63 -32.34
CA LYS A 10 -30.67 6.75 -31.23
C LYS A 10 -29.66 5.62 -30.98
N GLN A 11 -29.13 5.00 -32.02
CA GLN A 11 -28.21 3.87 -31.89
C GLN A 11 -26.87 4.32 -31.29
N GLU A 12 -26.33 5.44 -31.78
CA GLU A 12 -25.10 6.03 -31.26
C GLU A 12 -25.25 6.49 -29.81
N LYS A 13 -26.39 7.09 -29.45
CA LYS A 13 -26.70 7.47 -28.06
C LYS A 13 -26.67 6.26 -27.12
N GLN A 14 -27.24 5.12 -27.54
CA GLN A 14 -27.18 3.89 -26.75
C GLN A 14 -25.75 3.34 -26.60
N ARG A 15 -24.96 3.34 -27.67
CA ARG A 15 -23.54 2.95 -27.64
C ARG A 15 -22.75 3.83 -26.66
N TYR A 16 -22.96 5.15 -26.72
CA TYR A 16 -22.32 6.12 -25.83
C TYR A 16 -22.66 5.89 -24.36
N LEU A 17 -23.95 5.70 -24.03
CA LEU A 17 -24.39 5.42 -22.66
C LEU A 17 -23.80 4.10 -22.12
N LYS A 18 -23.76 3.05 -22.95
CA LYS A 18 -23.12 1.77 -22.59
C LYS A 18 -21.62 1.94 -22.33
N ALA A 19 -20.92 2.67 -23.19
CA ALA A 19 -19.50 2.96 -23.03
C ALA A 19 -19.22 3.74 -21.73
N GLY A 20 -20.04 4.74 -21.41
CA GLY A 20 -19.95 5.50 -20.15
C GLY A 20 -20.13 4.61 -18.92
N LYS A 21 -21.15 3.74 -18.92
CA LYS A 21 -21.40 2.78 -17.82
C LYS A 21 -20.24 1.81 -17.65
N LEU A 22 -19.72 1.26 -18.75
CA LEU A 22 -18.57 0.34 -18.72
C LEU A 22 -17.30 1.04 -18.24
N SER A 23 -17.00 2.24 -18.76
CA SER A 23 -15.87 3.06 -18.32
C SER A 23 -15.91 3.36 -16.83
N TYR A 24 -17.08 3.74 -16.31
CA TYR A 24 -17.26 4.01 -14.88
C TYR A 24 -17.02 2.75 -14.02
N LYS A 25 -17.62 1.61 -14.42
CA LYS A 25 -17.43 0.31 -13.74
C LYS A 25 -15.96 -0.10 -13.76
N HIS A 26 -15.28 0.09 -14.90
CA HIS A 26 -13.86 -0.22 -15.05
C HIS A 26 -13.00 0.66 -14.16
N ARG A 27 -13.23 1.98 -14.14
CA ARG A 27 -12.50 2.92 -13.27
C ARG A 27 -12.63 2.58 -11.79
N LYS A 28 -13.85 2.26 -11.30
CA LYS A 28 -14.06 1.81 -9.92
C LYS A 28 -13.27 0.54 -9.60
N LYS A 29 -13.27 -0.44 -10.50
CA LYS A 29 -12.48 -1.68 -10.32
C LYS A 29 -10.98 -1.39 -10.32
N PHE A 30 -10.50 -0.57 -11.25
CA PHE A 30 -9.08 -0.24 -11.39
C PHE A 30 -8.51 0.47 -10.17
N LEU A 31 -9.27 1.40 -9.57
CA LEU A 31 -8.87 2.07 -8.32
C LEU A 31 -8.66 1.08 -7.16
N ASN A 32 -9.40 -0.03 -7.16
CA ASN A 32 -9.28 -1.08 -6.14
C ASN A 32 -8.20 -2.13 -6.47
N THR A 33 -7.48 -1.99 -7.58
CA THR A 33 -6.50 -3.02 -7.95
C THR A 33 -5.20 -2.86 -7.15
N ASN A 34 -4.90 -3.88 -6.35
CA ASN A 34 -3.69 -4.05 -5.55
C ASN A 34 -2.42 -4.33 -6.39
N GLN A 35 -2.31 -3.79 -7.61
CA GLN A 35 -1.19 -4.07 -8.52
C GLN A 35 0.17 -3.76 -7.89
N ASN A 36 0.25 -2.70 -7.09
CA ASN A 36 1.45 -2.33 -6.37
C ASN A 36 1.84 -3.39 -5.33
N ILE A 37 0.87 -3.91 -4.56
CA ILE A 37 1.11 -4.97 -3.58
C ILE A 37 1.60 -6.24 -4.27
N PHE A 38 1.01 -6.62 -5.40
CA PHE A 38 1.43 -7.81 -6.15
C PHE A 38 2.89 -7.70 -6.63
N LYS A 39 3.26 -6.57 -7.23
CA LYS A 39 4.64 -6.30 -7.66
C LYS A 39 5.61 -6.32 -6.48
N LEU A 40 5.24 -5.68 -5.38
CA LEU A 40 6.04 -5.60 -4.15
C LEU A 40 6.24 -7.00 -3.54
N ASN A 41 5.19 -7.82 -3.50
CA ASN A 41 5.26 -9.19 -3.01
C ASN A 41 6.17 -10.08 -3.87
N LYS A 42 6.24 -9.85 -5.19
CA LYS A 42 7.17 -10.57 -6.07
C LYS A 42 8.63 -10.29 -5.68
N ILE A 43 8.97 -9.04 -5.39
CA ILE A 43 10.32 -8.65 -4.95
C ILE A 43 10.61 -9.17 -3.54
N LEU A 44 9.65 -9.09 -2.62
CA LEU A 44 9.80 -9.62 -1.25
C LEU A 44 10.04 -11.13 -1.25
N LYS A 45 9.42 -11.89 -2.16
CA LYS A 45 9.66 -13.33 -2.30
C LYS A 45 11.12 -13.65 -2.62
N LEU A 46 11.80 -12.82 -3.40
CA LEU A 46 13.25 -12.97 -3.65
C LEU A 46 14.08 -12.84 -2.37
N ARG A 47 13.54 -12.16 -1.35
CA ARG A 47 14.13 -11.98 -0.02
C ARG A 47 13.50 -12.91 1.03
N GLN A 48 12.85 -13.99 0.60
CA GLN A 48 12.18 -14.99 1.46
C GLN A 48 11.11 -14.40 2.39
N LEU A 49 10.50 -13.26 2.01
CA LEU A 49 9.48 -12.58 2.79
C LEU A 49 8.17 -12.44 2.01
N ASN A 50 7.06 -12.29 2.74
CA ASN A 50 5.74 -12.01 2.17
C ASN A 50 5.27 -10.60 2.57
N TYR A 51 4.33 -10.07 1.80
CA TYR A 51 3.80 -8.73 2.06
C TYR A 51 3.19 -8.56 3.47
N SER A 52 2.55 -9.60 4.00
CA SER A 52 1.94 -9.54 5.34
C SER A 52 2.99 -9.32 6.44
N LYS A 53 4.11 -10.06 6.42
CA LYS A 53 5.21 -9.88 7.37
C LYS A 53 5.87 -8.52 7.23
N PHE A 54 6.09 -8.07 5.99
CA PHE A 54 6.65 -6.75 5.69
C PHE A 54 5.74 -5.61 6.20
N LYS A 55 4.43 -5.71 5.94
CA LYS A 55 3.43 -4.75 6.43
C LYS A 55 3.42 -4.69 7.96
N TYR A 56 3.47 -5.85 8.63
CA TYR A 56 3.56 -5.92 10.09
C TYR A 56 4.82 -5.23 10.60
N LYS A 57 5.98 -5.48 9.98
CA LYS A 57 7.25 -4.87 10.39
C LYS A 57 7.26 -3.35 10.26
N ILE A 58 6.72 -2.83 9.15
CA ILE A 58 6.54 -1.39 8.92
C ILE A 58 5.62 -0.80 10.00
N HIS A 59 4.51 -1.47 10.28
CA HIS A 59 3.56 -1.03 11.31
C HIS A 59 4.18 -1.05 12.71
N SER A 60 4.96 -2.09 13.06
CA SER A 60 5.64 -2.16 14.37
C SER A 60 6.69 -1.07 14.55
N LEU A 61 7.28 -0.58 13.46
CA LEU A 61 8.21 0.55 13.45
C LEU A 61 7.49 1.91 13.36
N ASN A 62 6.15 1.92 13.42
CA ASN A 62 5.30 3.11 13.28
C ASN A 62 5.57 3.91 11.99
N ILE A 63 5.94 3.24 10.90
CA ILE A 63 6.21 3.87 9.60
C ILE A 63 4.88 4.01 8.84
N LEU A 64 4.35 5.23 8.79
CA LEU A 64 3.16 5.56 8.00
C LEU A 64 3.55 5.90 6.57
N LEU A 65 3.61 4.87 5.70
CA LEU A 65 3.92 5.05 4.29
C LEU A 65 2.79 4.54 3.39
N ASN A 66 2.36 5.38 2.44
CA ASN A 66 1.37 5.03 1.43
C ASN A 66 1.83 3.81 0.62
N SER A 67 0.91 2.89 0.33
CA SER A 67 1.17 1.66 -0.44
C SER A 67 1.85 1.90 -1.79
N LYS A 68 1.62 3.07 -2.40
CA LYS A 68 2.29 3.50 -3.63
C LYS A 68 3.79 3.68 -3.49
N PHE A 69 4.28 4.07 -2.31
CA PHE A 69 5.70 4.39 -2.05
C PHE A 69 6.43 3.30 -1.26
N GLN A 70 5.75 2.24 -0.84
CA GLN A 70 6.35 1.15 -0.06
C GLN A 70 7.52 0.43 -0.76
N TYR A 71 7.64 0.53 -2.09
CA TYR A 71 8.78 -0.01 -2.82
C TYR A 71 10.11 0.67 -2.45
N LEU A 72 10.09 1.92 -1.97
CA LEU A 72 11.29 2.64 -1.54
C LEU A 72 11.98 1.94 -0.36
N LEU A 73 11.19 1.28 0.50
CA LEU A 73 11.68 0.53 1.65
C LEU A 73 12.34 -0.81 1.25
N LEU A 74 12.27 -1.20 -0.02
CA LEU A 74 12.94 -2.39 -0.56
C LEU A 74 14.39 -2.13 -1.01
N ASN A 75 14.85 -0.88 -0.95
CA ASN A 75 16.26 -0.56 -1.15
C ASN A 75 17.11 -1.42 -0.19
N PRO A 76 18.17 -2.10 -0.66
CA PRO A 76 18.93 -3.05 0.15
C PRO A 76 19.36 -2.51 1.53
N PHE A 77 19.82 -1.25 1.58
CA PHE A 77 20.29 -0.63 2.83
C PHE A 77 19.15 -0.37 3.79
N ILE A 78 18.08 0.27 3.31
CA ILE A 78 16.88 0.59 4.10
C ILE A 78 16.21 -0.70 4.58
N PHE A 79 16.09 -1.68 3.69
CA PHE A 79 15.50 -2.98 4.01
C PHE A 79 16.27 -3.70 5.11
N LYS A 80 17.61 -3.71 5.02
CA LYS A 80 18.46 -4.28 6.07
C LYS A 80 18.26 -3.57 7.40
N LEU A 81 18.20 -2.23 7.42
CA LEU A 81 17.93 -1.46 8.64
C LEU A 81 16.56 -1.81 9.26
N ILE A 82 15.50 -1.81 8.46
CA ILE A 82 14.14 -2.14 8.90
C ILE A 82 14.07 -3.52 9.55
N PHE A 83 14.74 -4.51 8.96
CA PHE A 83 14.68 -5.88 9.47
C PHE A 83 15.72 -6.20 10.55
N ASN A 84 16.80 -5.42 10.65
CA ASN A 84 17.79 -5.53 11.73
C ASN A 84 17.34 -4.86 13.03
N ILE A 85 16.43 -3.88 12.97
CA ILE A 85 15.80 -3.32 14.16
C ILE A 85 14.97 -4.43 14.80
N ASN A 86 15.58 -5.19 15.71
CA ASN A 86 14.84 -6.08 16.57
C ASN A 86 14.00 -5.22 17.50
N ASN A 87 12.77 -5.69 17.77
CA ASN A 87 11.93 -5.09 18.79
C ASN A 87 12.65 -5.29 20.12
N ILE A 88 13.56 -4.37 20.49
CA ILE A 88 13.88 -4.17 21.90
C ILE A 88 12.52 -3.89 22.52
N SER A 89 12.08 -4.76 23.43
CA SER A 89 10.78 -4.59 24.02
C SER A 89 10.73 -3.17 24.60
N ASN A 90 9.72 -2.39 24.23
CA ASN A 90 9.51 -1.07 24.85
C ASN A 90 9.47 -1.22 26.39
N LYS A 91 9.09 -2.41 26.88
CA LYS A 91 9.15 -2.81 28.29
C LYS A 91 10.58 -2.77 28.88
N LEU A 92 11.59 -3.33 28.21
CA LEU A 92 12.98 -3.28 28.68
C LEU A 92 13.57 -1.85 28.66
N ILE A 93 13.15 -1.00 27.72
CA ILE A 93 13.56 0.40 27.68
C ILE A 93 12.88 1.19 28.80
N LEU A 94 11.58 0.95 29.03
CA LEU A 94 10.81 1.55 30.13
C LEU A 94 11.32 1.12 31.51
N GLU A 95 11.63 -0.17 31.71
CA GLU A 95 12.21 -0.68 32.96
C GLU A 95 13.59 -0.06 33.23
N LYS A 96 14.43 0.10 32.20
CA LYS A 96 15.72 0.81 32.35
C LYS A 96 15.55 2.28 32.71
N LEU A 97 14.58 2.99 32.12
CA LEU A 97 14.28 4.38 32.46
C LEU A 97 13.72 4.51 33.88
N PHE A 98 12.81 3.63 34.30
CA PHE A 98 12.28 3.61 35.66
C PHE A 98 13.38 3.33 36.69
N ASN A 99 14.27 2.38 36.42
CA ASN A 99 15.41 2.08 37.29
C ASN A 99 16.42 3.23 37.37
N LEU A 100 16.53 4.06 36.32
CA LEU A 100 17.36 5.27 36.32
C LEU A 100 16.73 6.45 37.09
N ILE A 101 15.40 6.51 37.17
CA ILE A 101 14.66 7.57 37.89
C ILE A 101 14.54 7.24 39.38
N ASN A 102 14.48 5.95 39.74
CA ASN A 102 14.34 5.46 41.11
C ASN A 102 15.67 5.27 41.86
N PHE A 103 16.80 5.73 41.31
CA PHE A 103 18.13 5.73 41.93
C PHE A 103 18.64 7.17 42.04
#